data_AF-A0A510X8Z8-F1
#
_entry.id   AF-A0A510X8Z8-F1
#
_cell.length_a   1.000
_cell.length_b   1.000
_cell.length_c   1.000
_cell.angle_alpha   90.00
_cell.angle_beta   90.00
_cell.angle_gamma   90.00
#
_symmetry.space_group_name_H-M   'P 1'
#
loop_
_entity.id
_entity.type
_entity.pdbx_description
1 polymer ?
#
loop_
_entity_poly.entity_id
_entity_poly.type
_entity_poly.pdbx_seq_one_letter_code
_entity_poly.pdbx_strand_id
1 'polypeptide(L)'
;MMSDSHYPSPATARGIVVLRRPATGLTLHQLRPRGPLRHVVQSLWWAKGGAPGPEEGVELLHPDGGLGVVFSFGTSPRRDARRHSGPAWVDGPSLRTARLEVNAGLELLGVRFLPGWGGALLGEAPEYLAEAGLLPAQALRHRALDALHERLQAVEGFAARAALLERDLLAWLRHSEAPSPLLGAALEWQRRHRGQGSITALAEELSVGPRRLQRLFRRQLGLSPKQYARVVRVAQGRALIKRAEGPGALTEAAYAAGYCDQAHFVHDFTAVTGLTPGEYRRHVQRREGERGLRL
;
A
#
# COMPACT_ATOMS: atom_id res chain seq x y z
N MET A 1 5.06 -7.20 -9.88
CA MET A 1 6.25 -6.39 -10.19
C MET A 1 6.20 -5.09 -9.37
N MET A 2 6.66 -5.13 -8.11
CA MET A 2 7.12 -3.93 -7.41
C MET A 2 8.57 -3.77 -7.84
N SER A 3 8.81 -2.94 -8.85
CA SER A 3 10.13 -2.60 -9.33
C SER A 3 10.01 -1.19 -9.82
N ASP A 4 10.40 -0.24 -8.99
CA ASP A 4 10.96 1.05 -9.43
C ASP A 4 11.51 1.79 -8.21
N SER A 5 12.65 1.29 -7.74
CA SER A 5 13.60 2.08 -6.97
C SER A 5 14.98 1.49 -7.22
N HIS A 6 15.81 2.22 -7.95
CA HIS A 6 17.24 1.96 -8.06
C HIS A 6 17.85 2.35 -6.70
N TYR A 7 18.36 1.38 -5.94
CA TYR A 7 19.16 1.61 -4.73
C TYR A 7 20.35 0.65 -4.72
N PRO A 8 21.58 1.11 -4.42
CA PRO A 8 22.67 0.22 -4.08
C PRO A 8 22.56 -0.26 -2.62
N SER A 9 23.05 -1.48 -2.40
CA SER A 9 23.09 -2.25 -1.13
C SER A 9 23.98 -1.59 -0.06
N PRO A 10 23.77 -1.88 1.24
CA PRO A 10 24.44 -3.04 1.84
C PRO A 10 23.47 -4.01 2.54
N ALA A 11 23.73 -5.30 2.33
CA ALA A 11 22.96 -6.41 2.86
C ALA A 11 22.94 -6.38 4.39
N THR A 12 21.80 -5.98 4.97
CA THR A 12 21.50 -6.22 6.38
C THR A 12 20.88 -7.61 6.53
N ALA A 13 21.14 -8.25 7.67
CA ALA A 13 20.61 -9.57 8.03
C ALA A 13 19.14 -9.73 7.61
N ARG A 14 18.84 -10.82 6.89
CA ARG A 14 17.53 -11.15 6.26
C ARG A 14 17.09 -10.39 5.00
N GLY A 15 17.86 -9.43 4.48
CA GLY A 15 17.46 -8.66 3.29
C GLY A 15 16.45 -7.56 3.59
N ILE A 16 16.61 -6.93 4.76
CA ILE A 16 15.84 -5.75 5.17
C ILE A 16 16.34 -4.54 4.37
N VAL A 17 15.41 -3.79 3.79
CA VAL A 17 15.69 -2.50 3.14
C VAL A 17 15.31 -1.38 4.10
N VAL A 18 16.22 -0.42 4.30
CA VAL A 18 15.97 0.74 5.16
C VAL A 18 15.83 1.98 4.29
N LEU A 19 14.67 2.63 4.37
CA LEU A 19 14.36 3.86 3.66
C LEU A 19 14.26 4.99 4.68
N ARG A 20 15.11 6.01 4.54
CA ARG A 20 15.03 7.23 5.33
C ARG A 20 14.36 8.34 4.53
N ARG A 21 13.46 9.07 5.16
CA ARG A 21 12.73 10.22 4.61
C ARG A 21 13.04 11.46 5.47
N PRO A 22 14.16 12.16 5.22
CA PRO A 22 14.55 13.33 6.00
C PRO A 22 13.45 14.39 6.10
N ALA A 23 12.77 14.69 4.99
CA ALA A 23 11.67 15.66 4.93
C ALA A 23 10.52 15.41 5.93
N THR A 24 10.28 14.16 6.33
CA THR A 24 9.23 13.77 7.29
C THR A 24 9.77 13.25 8.61
N GLY A 25 11.08 12.99 8.72
CA GLY A 25 11.67 12.27 9.84
C GLY A 25 11.35 10.78 9.87
N LEU A 26 10.70 10.21 8.84
CA LEU A 26 10.33 8.79 8.81
C LEU A 26 11.53 7.90 8.47
N THR A 27 11.77 6.88 9.28
CA THR A 27 12.61 5.73 8.93
C THR A 27 11.73 4.51 8.77
N LEU A 28 11.75 3.90 7.58
CA LEU A 28 10.96 2.74 7.22
C LEU A 28 11.88 1.55 6.92
N HIS A 29 11.78 0.51 7.73
CA HIS A 29 12.38 -0.79 7.45
C HIS A 29 11.35 -1.63 6.70
N GLN A 30 11.77 -2.32 5.64
CA GLN A 30 10.92 -3.21 4.87
C GLN A 30 11.61 -4.56 4.69
N LEU A 31 10.85 -5.63 4.88
CA LEU A 31 11.27 -7.00 4.63
C LEU A 31 10.28 -7.61 3.65
N ARG A 32 10.78 -8.15 2.55
CA ARG A 32 9.99 -9.00 1.66
C ARG A 32 10.03 -10.44 2.18
N PRO A 33 8.89 -11.06 2.50
CA PRO A 33 8.89 -12.43 3.02
C PRO A 33 9.45 -13.45 2.03
N ARG A 34 9.95 -14.56 2.57
CA ARG A 34 10.46 -15.70 1.81
C ARG A 34 9.49 -16.87 1.84
N GLY A 35 9.81 -17.96 1.14
CA GLY A 35 9.01 -19.18 1.17
C GLY A 35 7.59 -18.97 0.62
N PRO A 36 6.55 -19.62 1.20
CA PRO A 36 5.15 -19.49 0.78
C PRO A 36 4.60 -18.06 0.91
N LEU A 37 5.04 -17.30 1.92
CA LEU A 37 4.51 -15.97 2.18
C LEU A 37 4.82 -14.96 1.07
N ARG A 38 5.86 -15.18 0.25
CA ARG A 38 6.21 -14.27 -0.86
C ARG A 38 5.10 -14.10 -1.91
N HIS A 39 4.14 -15.04 -1.93
CA HIS A 39 3.02 -15.09 -2.86
C HIS A 39 1.72 -14.53 -2.27
N VAL A 40 1.72 -14.17 -0.99
CA VAL A 40 0.52 -13.65 -0.28
C VAL A 40 0.79 -12.32 0.45
N VAL A 41 2.03 -12.08 0.87
CA VAL A 41 2.49 -10.87 1.55
C VAL A 41 3.39 -10.07 0.61
N GLN A 42 3.04 -8.80 0.44
CA GLN A 42 3.82 -7.83 -0.33
C GLN A 42 5.04 -7.38 0.46
N SER A 43 4.85 -7.00 1.73
CA SER A 43 5.93 -6.61 2.64
C SER A 43 5.51 -6.70 4.10
N LEU A 44 6.50 -6.98 4.95
CA LEU A 44 6.48 -6.63 6.37
C LEU A 44 7.25 -5.33 6.51
N TRP A 45 6.80 -4.43 7.37
CA TRP A 45 7.42 -3.12 7.50
C TRP A 45 7.38 -2.60 8.93
N TRP A 46 8.38 -1.80 9.29
CA TRP A 46 8.45 -1.11 10.57
C TRP A 46 8.81 0.35 10.33
N ALA A 47 7.91 1.23 10.72
CA ALA A 47 7.99 2.67 10.58
C ALA A 47 8.29 3.30 11.93
N LYS A 48 9.33 4.13 11.98
CA LYS A 48 9.71 4.95 13.13
C LYS A 48 9.78 6.41 12.74
N GLY A 49 9.10 7.27 13.48
CA GLY A 49 9.26 8.71 13.34
C GLY A 49 10.42 9.23 14.18
N GLY A 50 11.15 10.20 13.63
CA GLY A 50 12.20 10.95 14.32
C GLY A 50 11.74 12.37 14.64
N ALA A 51 12.72 13.26 14.86
CA ALA A 51 12.45 14.69 14.95
C ALA A 51 11.69 15.16 13.70
N PRO A 52 10.67 16.03 13.84
CA PRO A 52 9.87 16.48 12.72
C PRO A 52 10.77 17.18 11.69
N GLY A 53 10.63 16.75 10.43
CA GLY A 53 11.25 17.42 9.30
C GLY A 53 10.50 18.70 8.91
N PRO A 54 11.04 19.48 7.95
CA PRO A 54 10.49 20.79 7.57
C PRO A 54 9.07 20.75 6.96
N GLU A 55 8.57 19.59 6.48
CA GLU A 55 7.22 19.44 5.90
C GLU A 55 6.15 18.94 6.90
N GLU A 56 6.19 19.40 8.16
CA GLU A 56 5.22 19.02 9.21
C GLU A 56 5.04 17.51 9.41
N GLY A 57 6.03 16.70 9.03
CA GLY A 57 6.05 15.27 9.28
C GLY A 57 4.95 14.45 8.58
N VAL A 58 4.30 14.87 7.49
CA VAL A 58 3.23 14.03 6.90
C VAL A 58 3.74 13.07 5.83
N GLU A 59 3.56 11.76 5.96
CA GLU A 59 3.84 10.77 4.90
C GLU A 59 2.57 10.38 4.12
N LEU A 60 2.67 10.33 2.79
CA LEU A 60 1.58 9.91 1.91
C LEU A 60 1.58 8.39 1.71
N LEU A 61 0.48 7.73 2.09
CA LEU A 61 0.26 6.30 1.95
C LEU A 61 -0.67 6.04 0.76
N HIS A 62 -0.08 5.76 -0.38
CA HIS A 62 -0.84 5.58 -1.62
C HIS A 62 -1.52 4.19 -1.69
N PRO A 63 -2.76 4.12 -2.23
CA PRO A 63 -3.42 2.84 -2.44
C PRO A 63 -2.75 2.03 -3.56
N ASP A 64 -2.81 0.70 -3.41
CA ASP A 64 -2.37 -0.29 -4.40
C ASP A 64 -3.36 -1.47 -4.54
N GLY A 65 -4.54 -1.37 -3.90
CA GLY A 65 -5.55 -2.43 -3.84
C GLY A 65 -5.24 -3.55 -2.83
N GLY A 66 -4.13 -3.45 -2.08
CA GLY A 66 -3.81 -4.33 -0.98
C GLY A 66 -4.53 -3.96 0.32
N LEU A 67 -4.51 -4.92 1.23
CA LEU A 67 -4.99 -4.85 2.61
C LEU A 67 -3.79 -4.97 3.55
N GLY A 68 -3.94 -4.56 4.81
CA GLY A 68 -2.88 -4.78 5.79
C GLY A 68 -3.36 -4.84 7.23
N VAL A 69 -2.46 -5.24 8.12
CA VAL A 69 -2.61 -5.08 9.57
C VAL A 69 -1.49 -4.19 10.06
N VAL A 70 -1.83 -3.26 10.95
CA VAL A 70 -0.91 -2.30 11.56
C VAL A 70 -0.98 -2.46 13.07
N PHE A 71 0.16 -2.46 13.72
CA PHE A 71 0.36 -2.55 15.16
C PHE A 71 1.10 -1.29 15.63
N SER A 72 0.64 -0.66 16.71
CA SER A 72 1.25 0.55 17.28
C SER A 72 2.01 0.25 18.56
N PHE A 73 3.26 0.71 18.64
CA PHE A 73 4.15 0.54 19.80
C PHE A 73 4.48 1.87 20.48
N GLY A 74 4.12 2.98 19.84
CA GLY A 74 4.39 4.33 20.30
C GLY A 74 3.12 5.11 20.59
N THR A 75 3.17 6.42 20.37
CA THR A 75 2.00 7.29 20.54
C THR A 75 0.92 6.94 19.51
N SER A 76 -0.34 7.13 19.89
CA SER A 76 -1.47 6.87 19.00
C SER A 76 -1.31 7.64 17.68
N PRO A 77 -1.19 6.94 16.54
CA PRO A 77 -0.90 7.58 15.26
C PRO A 77 -2.07 8.46 14.84
N ARG A 78 -1.75 9.52 14.11
CA ARG A 78 -2.74 10.34 13.43
C ARG A 78 -2.70 10.04 11.95
N ARG A 79 -3.82 9.59 11.40
CA ARG A 79 -4.01 9.31 9.98
C ARG A 79 -5.26 10.03 9.50
N ASP A 80 -5.11 10.79 8.42
CA ASP A 80 -6.17 11.60 7.83
C ASP A 80 -6.80 12.56 8.87
N ALA A 81 -5.92 13.24 9.63
CA ALA A 81 -6.24 14.13 10.75
C ALA A 81 -7.04 13.51 11.92
N ARG A 82 -7.23 12.17 11.91
CA ARG A 82 -7.88 11.43 13.00
C ARG A 82 -6.85 10.67 13.81
N ARG A 83 -6.96 10.73 15.14
CA ARG A 83 -6.16 9.91 16.05
C ARG A 83 -6.77 8.51 16.11
N HIS A 84 -5.95 7.49 15.94
CA HIS A 84 -6.36 6.09 16.06
C HIS A 84 -5.80 5.54 17.36
N SER A 85 -6.70 5.18 18.29
CA SER A 85 -6.36 4.56 19.56
C SER A 85 -6.47 3.03 19.45
N GLY A 86 -5.75 2.34 20.34
CA GLY A 86 -5.65 0.89 20.36
C GLY A 86 -4.29 0.38 19.88
N PRO A 87 -4.02 -0.91 20.10
CA PRO A 87 -2.72 -1.51 19.81
C PRO A 87 -2.60 -1.98 18.35
N ALA A 88 -3.72 -2.19 17.65
CA ALA A 88 -3.71 -2.67 16.28
C ALA A 88 -4.99 -2.31 15.49
N TRP A 89 -4.85 -2.25 14.16
CA TRP A 89 -5.94 -1.99 13.21
C TRP A 89 -5.73 -2.76 11.91
N VAL A 90 -6.82 -2.96 11.17
CA VAL A 90 -6.79 -3.42 9.78
C VAL A 90 -6.97 -2.24 8.84
N ASP A 91 -6.05 -2.15 7.90
CA ASP A 91 -6.06 -1.18 6.82
C ASP A 91 -6.76 -1.78 5.60
N GLY A 92 -8.00 -1.32 5.38
CA GLY A 92 -8.88 -1.69 4.28
C GLY A 92 -8.33 -1.33 2.89
N PRO A 93 -8.91 -1.89 1.81
CA PRO A 93 -8.62 -1.42 0.46
C PRO A 93 -9.12 0.02 0.34
N SER A 94 -8.25 0.93 -0.10
CA SER A 94 -8.58 2.34 -0.28
C SER A 94 -8.51 2.76 -1.74
N LEU A 95 -9.29 3.77 -2.10
CA LEU A 95 -9.20 4.49 -3.38
C LEU A 95 -8.47 5.82 -3.26
N ARG A 96 -8.14 6.23 -2.03
CA ARG A 96 -7.54 7.52 -1.71
C ARG A 96 -6.24 7.32 -0.96
N THR A 97 -5.30 8.21 -1.24
CA THR A 97 -4.05 8.32 -0.51
C THR A 97 -4.35 8.80 0.90
N ALA A 98 -3.89 8.04 1.89
CA ALA A 98 -3.97 8.45 3.27
C ALA A 98 -2.77 9.31 3.65
N ARG A 99 -2.94 10.14 4.67
CA ARG A 99 -1.91 11.04 5.21
C ARG A 99 -1.57 10.58 6.62
N LEU A 100 -0.36 10.10 6.83
CA LEU A 100 0.13 9.67 8.14
C LEU A 100 0.99 10.79 8.75
N GLU A 101 0.63 11.28 9.93
CA GLU A 101 1.48 12.19 10.67
C GLU A 101 2.64 11.41 11.33
N VAL A 102 3.86 11.89 11.09
CA VAL A 102 5.13 11.36 11.58
C VAL A 102 5.66 12.32 12.63
N ASN A 103 5.88 11.78 13.83
CA ASN A 103 6.47 12.49 14.95
C ASN A 103 7.41 11.53 15.70
N ALA A 104 8.18 12.04 16.65
CA ALA A 104 9.17 11.24 17.39
C ALA A 104 8.57 10.06 18.18
N GLY A 105 7.25 10.08 18.44
CA GLY A 105 6.54 8.99 19.10
C GLY A 105 5.92 7.97 18.14
N LEU A 106 6.00 8.16 16.83
CA LEU A 106 5.45 7.21 15.86
C LEU A 106 6.30 5.93 15.84
N GLU A 107 5.72 4.81 16.24
CA GLU A 107 6.31 3.49 16.04
C GLU A 107 5.23 2.50 15.61
N LEU A 108 5.27 2.10 14.34
CA LEU A 108 4.28 1.20 13.73
C LEU A 108 4.96 0.00 13.09
N LEU A 109 4.48 -1.21 13.38
CA LEU A 109 4.81 -2.42 12.62
C LEU A 109 3.59 -2.79 11.77
N GLY A 110 3.80 -3.30 10.57
CA GLY A 110 2.68 -3.82 9.81
C GLY A 110 3.04 -4.86 8.78
N VAL A 111 1.98 -5.47 8.27
CA VAL A 111 2.00 -6.37 7.12
C VAL A 111 1.13 -5.78 6.03
N ARG A 112 1.63 -5.80 4.80
CA ARG A 112 0.86 -5.49 3.60
C ARG A 112 0.67 -6.77 2.79
N PHE A 113 -0.58 -7.15 2.56
CA PHE A 113 -0.94 -8.30 1.75
C PHE A 113 -0.98 -7.94 0.27
N LEU A 114 -0.67 -8.92 -0.58
CA LEU A 114 -0.90 -8.76 -2.01
C LEU A 114 -2.41 -8.60 -2.30
N PRO A 115 -2.79 -7.81 -3.32
CA PRO A 115 -4.19 -7.64 -3.71
C PRO A 115 -4.92 -8.99 -3.85
N GLY A 116 -6.07 -9.12 -3.18
CA GLY A 116 -6.89 -10.34 -3.12
C GLY A 116 -6.63 -11.24 -1.91
N TRP A 117 -5.45 -11.18 -1.28
CA TRP A 117 -5.08 -12.13 -0.21
C TRP A 117 -5.52 -11.69 1.19
N GLY A 118 -5.62 -10.39 1.46
CA GLY A 118 -5.89 -9.92 2.82
C GLY A 118 -7.22 -10.41 3.39
N GLY A 119 -8.29 -10.45 2.59
CA GLY A 119 -9.59 -10.97 3.02
C GLY A 119 -9.52 -12.45 3.43
N ALA A 120 -8.85 -13.26 2.61
CA ALA A 120 -8.63 -14.68 2.89
C ALA A 120 -7.83 -14.90 4.20
N LEU A 121 -6.73 -14.17 4.37
CA LEU A 121 -5.87 -14.28 5.55
C LEU A 121 -6.51 -13.72 6.82
N LEU A 122 -7.37 -12.71 6.71
CA LEU A 122 -8.08 -12.15 7.85
C LEU A 122 -9.37 -12.89 8.16
N GLY A 123 -9.93 -13.63 7.20
CA GLY A 123 -11.23 -14.28 7.33
C GLY A 123 -12.40 -13.30 7.22
N GLU A 124 -12.22 -12.22 6.45
CA GLU A 124 -13.22 -11.16 6.26
C GLU A 124 -13.48 -10.89 4.79
N ALA A 125 -14.72 -10.47 4.48
CA ALA A 125 -15.03 -9.96 3.16
C ALA A 125 -14.45 -8.54 3.00
N PRO A 126 -13.51 -8.32 2.06
CA PRO A 126 -12.87 -7.01 1.86
C PRO A 126 -13.81 -5.85 1.52
N GLU A 127 -15.03 -6.13 1.04
CA GLU A 127 -16.04 -5.11 0.77
C GLU A 127 -16.44 -4.35 2.04
N TYR A 128 -16.63 -5.03 3.17
CA TYR A 128 -16.91 -4.38 4.45
C TYR A 128 -15.71 -3.56 4.94
N LEU A 129 -14.49 -4.06 4.72
CA LEU A 129 -13.26 -3.35 5.11
C LEU A 129 -13.04 -2.07 4.29
N ALA A 130 -13.44 -2.07 3.01
CA ALA A 130 -13.30 -0.90 2.14
C ALA A 130 -14.19 0.26 2.58
N GLU A 131 -15.34 -0.03 3.18
CA GLU A 131 -16.28 0.98 3.70
C GLU A 131 -15.84 1.52 5.07
N ALA A 132 -15.23 0.69 5.91
CA ALA A 132 -14.81 1.05 7.27
C ALA A 132 -13.50 1.88 7.32
N GLY A 133 -12.64 1.80 6.31
CA GLY A 133 -11.34 2.46 6.30
C GLY A 133 -10.33 1.74 7.23
N LEU A 134 -10.11 2.29 8.42
CA LEU A 134 -9.31 1.64 9.48
C LEU A 134 -10.24 0.93 10.46
N LEU A 135 -10.18 -0.39 10.49
CA LEU A 135 -10.98 -1.21 11.40
C LEU A 135 -10.18 -1.55 12.67
N PRO A 136 -10.68 -1.26 13.89
CA PRO A 136 -10.00 -1.63 15.14
C PRO A 136 -9.83 -3.14 15.30
N ALA A 137 -8.75 -3.56 15.97
CA ALA A 137 -8.43 -4.95 16.25
C ALA A 137 -9.59 -5.76 16.86
N GLN A 138 -10.41 -5.14 17.70
CA GLN A 138 -11.52 -5.79 18.41
C GLN A 138 -12.65 -6.25 17.49
N ALA A 139 -12.70 -5.72 16.27
CA ALA A 139 -13.64 -6.18 15.25
C ALA A 139 -13.25 -7.55 14.66
N LEU A 140 -11.98 -7.95 14.80
CA LEU A 140 -11.42 -9.22 14.30
C LEU A 140 -11.06 -10.17 15.46
N ARG A 141 -12.05 -10.48 16.30
CA ARG A 141 -11.83 -11.26 17.54
C ARG A 141 -11.16 -12.61 17.29
N HIS A 142 -11.52 -13.30 16.21
CA HIS A 142 -10.95 -14.61 15.83
C HIS A 142 -9.47 -14.53 15.45
N ARG A 143 -8.93 -13.35 15.13
CA ARG A 143 -7.50 -13.16 14.85
C ARG A 143 -6.70 -12.76 16.08
N ALA A 144 -7.35 -12.43 17.20
CA ALA A 144 -6.70 -12.07 18.46
C ALA A 144 -5.54 -11.07 18.29
N LEU A 145 -5.77 -10.00 17.51
CA LEU A 145 -4.70 -9.06 17.13
C LEU A 145 -4.10 -8.33 18.34
N ASP A 146 -4.87 -8.13 19.42
CA ASP A 146 -4.38 -7.56 20.67
C ASP A 146 -3.37 -8.51 21.35
N ALA A 147 -3.65 -9.81 21.42
CA ALA A 147 -2.71 -10.81 21.96
C ALA A 147 -1.46 -10.99 21.06
N LEU A 148 -1.62 -10.87 19.74
CA LEU A 148 -0.49 -10.84 18.82
C LEU A 148 0.37 -9.59 19.03
N HIS A 149 -0.26 -8.43 19.26
CA HIS A 149 0.44 -7.20 19.61
C HIS A 149 1.26 -7.37 20.90
N GLU A 150 0.69 -7.92 21.98
CA GLU A 150 1.41 -8.17 23.24
C GLU A 150 2.65 -9.04 23.03
N ARG A 151 2.52 -10.11 22.24
CA ARG A 151 3.64 -10.99 21.88
C ARG A 151 4.71 -10.27 21.05
N LEU A 152 4.31 -9.36 20.15
CA LEU A 152 5.24 -8.54 19.37
C LEU A 152 5.93 -7.47 20.23
N GLN A 153 5.23 -6.92 21.23
CA GLN A 153 5.75 -5.94 22.19
C GLN A 153 6.84 -6.57 23.06
N ALA A 154 6.68 -7.84 23.46
CA ALA A 154 7.64 -8.59 24.27
C ALA A 154 8.96 -8.94 23.55
N VAL A 155 9.06 -8.66 22.25
CA VAL A 155 10.25 -8.96 21.43
C VAL A 155 10.87 -7.67 20.91
N GLU A 156 12.20 -7.58 21.01
CA GLU A 156 12.96 -6.44 20.55
C GLU A 156 13.49 -6.60 19.13
N GLY A 157 13.45 -5.51 18.37
CA GLY A 157 14.02 -5.43 17.03
C GLY A 157 13.11 -5.93 15.91
N PHE A 158 13.23 -5.28 14.75
CA PHE A 158 12.37 -5.57 13.59
C PHE A 158 12.52 -7.02 13.09
N ALA A 159 13.73 -7.56 13.03
CA ALA A 159 13.95 -8.89 12.49
C ALA A 159 13.23 -9.98 13.31
N ALA A 160 13.24 -9.86 14.64
CA ALA A 160 12.60 -10.81 15.53
C ALA A 160 11.06 -10.64 15.54
N ARG A 161 10.56 -9.39 15.55
CA ARG A 161 9.13 -9.10 15.37
C ARG A 161 8.59 -9.61 14.03
N ALA A 162 9.36 -9.43 12.94
CA ALA A 162 9.00 -9.93 11.62
C ALA A 162 8.96 -11.47 11.60
N ALA A 163 9.94 -12.15 12.21
CA ALA A 163 9.93 -13.62 12.30
C ALA A 163 8.70 -14.15 13.04
N LEU A 164 8.32 -13.49 14.15
CA LEU A 164 7.12 -13.83 14.91
C LEU A 164 5.87 -13.62 14.05
N LEU A 165 5.75 -12.47 13.39
CA LEU A 165 4.61 -12.18 12.52
C LEU A 165 4.53 -13.16 11.33
N GLU A 166 5.65 -13.53 10.70
CA GLU A 166 5.68 -14.56 9.64
C GLU A 166 5.15 -15.91 10.13
N ARG A 167 5.47 -16.32 11.35
CA ARG A 167 4.95 -17.57 11.92
C ARG A 167 3.43 -17.57 12.03
N ASP A 168 2.85 -16.49 12.56
CA ASP A 168 1.41 -16.34 12.70
C ASP A 168 0.72 -16.23 11.33
N LEU A 169 1.31 -15.49 10.38
CA LEU A 169 0.83 -15.41 9.00
C LEU A 169 0.85 -16.77 8.29
N LEU A 170 1.88 -17.59 8.49
CA LEU A 170 1.92 -18.96 7.97
C LEU A 170 0.82 -19.83 8.59
N ALA A 171 0.54 -19.65 9.88
CA ALA A 171 -0.57 -20.35 10.53
C ALA A 171 -1.92 -19.91 9.97
N TRP A 172 -2.12 -18.62 9.72
CA TRP A 172 -3.34 -18.10 9.08
C TRP A 172 -3.49 -18.64 7.66
N LEU A 173 -2.41 -18.67 6.89
CA LEU A 173 -2.40 -19.18 5.52
C LEU A 173 -2.83 -20.66 5.43
N ARG A 174 -2.36 -21.51 6.37
CA ARG A 174 -2.73 -22.93 6.41
C ARG A 174 -4.23 -23.18 6.59
N HIS A 175 -4.96 -22.22 7.18
CA HIS A 175 -6.39 -22.33 7.44
C HIS A 175 -7.22 -21.37 6.58
N SER A 176 -6.62 -20.79 5.53
CA SER A 176 -7.31 -19.87 4.63
C SER A 176 -7.57 -20.50 3.28
N GLU A 177 -8.70 -20.17 2.67
CA GLU A 177 -8.96 -20.48 1.27
C GLU A 177 -8.26 -19.47 0.37
N ALA A 178 -7.54 -19.96 -0.64
CA ALA A 178 -6.91 -19.08 -1.61
C ALA A 178 -7.96 -18.25 -2.37
N PRO A 179 -7.63 -16.99 -2.74
CA PRO A 179 -8.48 -16.21 -3.63
C PRO A 179 -8.70 -16.95 -4.95
N SER A 180 -9.81 -16.62 -5.63
CA SER A 180 -10.15 -17.24 -6.90
C SER A 180 -9.01 -17.05 -7.91
N PRO A 181 -8.57 -18.12 -8.61
CA PRO A 181 -7.59 -18.00 -9.68
C PRO A 181 -8.01 -16.98 -10.76
N LEU A 182 -9.32 -16.85 -11.00
CA LEU A 182 -9.89 -15.84 -11.90
C LEU A 182 -9.60 -14.41 -11.42
N LEU A 183 -9.65 -14.15 -10.11
CA LEU A 183 -9.27 -12.83 -9.57
C LEU A 183 -7.77 -12.61 -9.80
N GLY A 184 -6.94 -13.61 -9.53
CA GLY A 184 -5.50 -13.55 -9.78
C GLY A 184 -5.18 -13.20 -11.23
N ALA A 185 -5.81 -13.89 -12.18
CA ALA A 185 -5.67 -13.63 -13.62
C ALA A 185 -6.12 -12.21 -14.01
N ALA A 186 -7.25 -11.75 -13.46
CA ALA A 186 -7.75 -10.40 -13.74
C ALA A 186 -6.84 -9.29 -13.20
N LEU A 187 -6.36 -9.44 -11.96
CA LEU A 187 -5.40 -8.50 -11.37
C LEU A 187 -4.10 -8.46 -12.18
N GLU A 188 -3.63 -9.60 -12.66
CA GLU A 188 -2.43 -9.68 -13.49
C GLU A 188 -2.65 -9.05 -14.87
N TRP A 189 -3.79 -9.30 -15.51
CA TRP A 189 -4.15 -8.65 -16.75
C TRP A 189 -4.18 -7.13 -16.61
N GLN A 190 -4.78 -6.59 -15.54
CA GLN A 190 -4.83 -5.16 -15.30
C GLN A 190 -3.45 -4.57 -15.02
N ARG A 191 -2.56 -5.29 -14.33
CA ARG A 191 -1.17 -4.86 -14.15
C ARG A 191 -0.40 -4.83 -15.47
N ARG A 192 -0.51 -5.89 -16.28
CA ARG A 192 0.18 -6.00 -17.59
C ARG A 192 -0.24 -4.89 -18.54
N HIS A 193 -1.53 -4.59 -18.58
CA HIS A 193 -2.10 -3.50 -19.38
C HIS A 193 -2.07 -2.14 -18.67
N ARG A 194 -1.33 -2.02 -17.55
CA ARG A 194 -1.17 -0.77 -16.80
C ARG A 194 -2.51 -0.09 -16.42
N GLY A 195 -3.59 -0.87 -16.31
CA GLY A 195 -4.95 -0.41 -16.03
C GLY A 195 -5.66 0.29 -17.19
N GLN A 196 -5.12 0.21 -18.42
CA GLN A 196 -5.60 0.95 -19.60
C GLN A 196 -6.66 0.18 -20.41
N GLY A 197 -6.70 -1.14 -20.30
CA GLY A 197 -7.68 -1.97 -21.01
C GLY A 197 -9.11 -1.81 -20.47
N SER A 198 -10.10 -1.95 -21.36
CA SER A 198 -11.51 -1.85 -20.98
C SER A 198 -11.92 -3.05 -20.11
N ILE A 199 -12.94 -2.86 -19.26
CA ILE A 199 -13.45 -3.95 -18.43
C ILE A 199 -14.16 -5.01 -19.29
N THR A 200 -14.70 -4.62 -20.44
CA THR A 200 -15.25 -5.54 -21.44
C THR A 200 -14.16 -6.44 -22.02
N ALA A 201 -13.04 -5.87 -22.46
CA ALA A 201 -11.90 -6.64 -22.99
C ALA A 201 -11.32 -7.59 -21.92
N LEU A 202 -11.24 -7.16 -20.66
CA LEU A 202 -10.85 -8.02 -19.55
C LEU A 202 -11.84 -9.20 -19.34
N ALA A 203 -13.14 -8.93 -19.46
CA ALA A 203 -14.18 -9.93 -19.29
C ALA A 203 -14.14 -10.97 -20.44
N GLU A 204 -13.93 -10.50 -21.67
CA GLU A 204 -13.76 -11.32 -22.88
C GLU A 204 -12.51 -12.20 -22.79
N GLU A 205 -11.35 -11.61 -22.47
CA GLU A 205 -10.07 -12.33 -22.29
C GLU A 205 -10.21 -13.48 -21.30
N LEU A 206 -10.92 -13.25 -20.19
CA LEU A 206 -11.09 -14.24 -19.14
C LEU A 206 -12.31 -15.15 -19.35
N SER A 207 -13.03 -15.00 -20.47
CA SER A 207 -14.24 -15.76 -20.79
C SER A 207 -15.28 -15.74 -19.66
N VAL A 208 -15.51 -14.56 -19.06
CA VAL A 208 -16.49 -14.37 -17.98
C VAL A 208 -17.38 -13.15 -18.21
N GLY A 209 -18.62 -13.23 -17.76
CA GLY A 209 -19.54 -12.08 -17.84
C GLY A 209 -19.08 -10.90 -16.96
N PRO A 210 -19.28 -9.64 -17.40
CA PRO A 210 -18.88 -8.44 -16.63
C PRO A 210 -19.47 -8.38 -15.22
N ARG A 211 -20.73 -8.81 -15.04
CA ARG A 211 -21.40 -8.88 -13.73
C ARG A 211 -20.70 -9.86 -12.78
N ARG A 212 -20.27 -11.02 -13.28
CA ARG A 212 -19.53 -12.03 -12.49
C ARG A 212 -18.18 -11.46 -12.07
N LEU A 213 -17.47 -10.81 -12.99
CA LEU A 213 -16.18 -10.18 -12.72
C LEU A 213 -16.32 -9.07 -11.66
N GLN A 214 -17.33 -8.21 -11.78
CA GLN A 214 -17.59 -7.14 -10.82
C GLN A 214 -17.88 -7.69 -9.41
N ARG A 215 -18.74 -8.71 -9.30
CA ARG A 215 -19.04 -9.36 -8.03
C ARG A 215 -17.80 -10.02 -7.42
N LEU A 216 -16.97 -10.68 -8.24
CA LEU A 216 -15.74 -11.31 -7.78
C LEU A 216 -14.77 -10.28 -7.18
N PHE A 217 -14.55 -9.17 -7.88
CA PHE A 217 -13.72 -8.07 -7.43
C PHE A 217 -14.24 -7.46 -6.13
N ARG A 218 -15.54 -7.17 -6.03
CA ARG A 218 -16.13 -6.67 -4.78
C ARG A 218 -15.91 -7.62 -3.61
N ARG A 219 -16.28 -8.89 -3.79
CA ARG A 219 -16.22 -9.90 -2.73
C ARG A 219 -14.80 -10.22 -2.28
N GLN A 220 -13.79 -10.20 -3.15
CA GLN A 220 -12.44 -10.68 -2.82
C GLN A 220 -11.36 -9.59 -2.78
N LEU A 221 -11.64 -8.40 -3.32
CA LEU A 221 -10.72 -7.26 -3.33
C LEU A 221 -11.32 -6.02 -2.63
N GLY A 222 -12.65 -5.93 -2.49
CA GLY A 222 -13.36 -4.77 -1.94
C GLY A 222 -13.53 -3.62 -2.95
N LEU A 223 -12.87 -3.71 -4.11
CA LEU A 223 -12.93 -2.71 -5.18
C LEU A 223 -13.67 -3.28 -6.38
N SER A 224 -14.17 -2.44 -7.28
CA SER A 224 -14.60 -2.88 -8.62
C SER A 224 -13.41 -3.03 -9.58
N PRO A 225 -13.55 -3.74 -10.72
CA PRO A 225 -12.49 -3.82 -11.73
C PRO A 225 -12.04 -2.44 -12.21
N LYS A 226 -12.99 -1.52 -12.47
CA LYS A 226 -12.70 -0.15 -12.90
C LYS A 226 -11.97 0.66 -11.83
N GLN A 227 -12.34 0.47 -10.57
CA GLN A 227 -11.68 1.12 -9.43
C GLN A 227 -10.23 0.65 -9.28
N TYR A 228 -9.97 -0.65 -9.38
CA TYR A 228 -8.60 -1.16 -9.35
C TYR A 228 -7.79 -0.69 -10.56
N ALA A 229 -8.35 -0.69 -11.78
CA ALA A 229 -7.70 -0.13 -12.97
C ALA A 229 -7.28 1.34 -12.77
N ARG A 230 -8.14 2.16 -12.16
CA ARG A 230 -7.79 3.55 -11.80
C ARG A 230 -6.60 3.60 -10.82
N VAL A 231 -6.60 2.78 -9.77
CA VAL A 231 -5.47 2.70 -8.82
C VAL A 231 -4.16 2.33 -9.54
N VAL A 232 -4.20 1.36 -10.45
CA VAL A 232 -3.03 0.97 -11.27
C VAL A 232 -2.57 2.11 -12.17
N ARG A 233 -3.48 2.77 -12.91
CA ARG A 233 -3.13 3.90 -13.79
C ARG A 233 -2.53 5.07 -13.02
N VAL A 234 -3.10 5.44 -11.87
CA VAL A 234 -2.53 6.50 -11.03
C VAL A 234 -1.18 6.10 -10.45
N ALA A 235 -0.99 4.83 -10.07
CA ALA A 235 0.31 4.35 -9.61
C ALA A 235 1.39 4.50 -10.71
N GLN A 236 1.05 4.21 -11.96
CA GLN A 236 1.92 4.45 -13.12
C GLN A 236 2.19 5.94 -13.32
N GLY A 237 1.14 6.78 -13.30
CA GLY A 237 1.29 8.23 -13.41
C GLY A 237 2.20 8.82 -12.33
N ARG A 238 2.11 8.34 -11.08
CA ARG A 238 3.03 8.76 -10.00
C ARG A 238 4.47 8.38 -10.32
N ALA A 239 4.72 7.15 -10.78
CA ALA A 239 6.07 6.71 -11.14
C ALA A 239 6.66 7.52 -12.31
N LEU A 240 5.83 7.83 -13.31
CA LEU A 240 6.21 8.66 -14.45
C LEU A 240 6.52 10.09 -14.04
N ILE A 241 5.66 10.74 -13.24
CA ILE A 241 5.88 12.11 -12.75
C ILE A 241 7.21 12.25 -11.99
N LYS A 242 7.60 11.23 -11.20
CA LYS A 242 8.86 11.24 -10.46
C LYS A 242 10.10 11.25 -11.35
N ARG A 243 9.98 10.73 -12.57
CA ARG A 243 11.05 10.63 -13.56
C ARG A 243 10.96 11.71 -14.64
N ALA A 244 9.89 12.48 -14.65
CA ALA A 244 9.60 13.40 -15.74
C ALA A 244 10.36 14.71 -15.55
N GLU A 245 11.12 15.09 -16.57
CA GLU A 245 11.99 16.26 -16.57
C GLU A 245 11.57 17.24 -17.68
N GLY A 246 11.84 18.53 -17.47
CA GLY A 246 11.60 19.56 -18.49
C GLY A 246 10.15 20.04 -18.67
N PRO A 247 9.94 20.98 -19.62
CA PRO A 247 8.61 21.43 -20.04
C PRO A 247 7.82 20.29 -20.70
N GLY A 248 6.51 20.19 -20.47
CA GLY A 248 5.66 19.14 -21.08
C GLY A 248 5.65 17.79 -20.34
N ALA A 249 6.58 17.56 -19.41
CA ALA A 249 6.72 16.36 -18.58
C ALA A 249 5.40 15.79 -18.01
N LEU A 250 4.48 16.64 -17.53
CA LEU A 250 3.21 16.18 -16.96
C LEU A 250 2.23 15.68 -18.02
N THR A 251 2.25 16.29 -19.21
CA THR A 251 1.43 15.91 -20.35
C THR A 251 1.91 14.58 -20.92
N GLU A 252 3.23 14.42 -21.08
CA GLU A 252 3.84 13.14 -21.47
C GLU A 252 3.55 12.03 -20.47
N ALA A 253 3.65 12.33 -19.18
CA ALA A 253 3.30 11.38 -18.12
C ALA A 253 1.82 10.97 -18.19
N ALA A 254 0.90 11.87 -18.56
CA ALA A 254 -0.51 11.55 -18.74
C ALA A 254 -0.71 10.55 -19.90
N TYR A 255 -0.11 10.81 -21.06
CA TYR A 255 -0.20 9.91 -22.22
C TYR A 255 0.47 8.57 -21.98
N ALA A 256 1.67 8.55 -21.37
CA ALA A 256 2.37 7.32 -21.02
C ALA A 256 1.63 6.50 -19.94
N ALA A 257 0.84 7.16 -19.07
CA ALA A 257 -0.08 6.51 -18.14
C ALA A 257 -1.36 5.99 -18.82
N GLY A 258 -1.59 6.30 -20.11
CA GLY A 258 -2.69 5.81 -20.92
C GLY A 258 -3.97 6.63 -20.82
N TYR A 259 -3.84 7.92 -20.57
CA TYR A 259 -4.96 8.85 -20.65
C TYR A 259 -5.00 9.49 -22.04
N CYS A 260 -6.19 9.61 -22.61
CA CYS A 260 -6.40 10.27 -23.91
C CYS A 260 -6.21 11.79 -23.83
N ASP A 261 -6.38 12.36 -22.64
CA ASP A 261 -6.24 13.79 -22.40
C ASP A 261 -5.79 14.06 -20.95
N GLN A 262 -5.26 15.28 -20.75
CA GLN A 262 -4.75 15.72 -19.46
C GLN A 262 -5.87 15.95 -18.43
N ALA A 263 -7.09 16.30 -18.84
CA ALA A 263 -8.19 16.60 -17.93
C ALA A 263 -8.64 15.34 -17.17
N HIS A 264 -8.80 14.22 -17.88
CA HIS A 264 -9.11 12.92 -17.30
C HIS A 264 -7.96 12.43 -16.41
N PHE A 265 -6.71 12.62 -16.83
CA PHE A 265 -5.56 12.29 -15.98
C PHE A 265 -5.59 13.08 -14.67
N VAL A 266 -5.73 14.41 -14.74
CA VAL A 266 -5.79 15.28 -13.56
C VAL A 266 -6.95 14.87 -12.66
N HIS A 267 -8.12 14.56 -13.22
CA HIS A 267 -9.28 14.12 -12.45
C HIS A 267 -9.02 12.82 -11.68
N ASP A 268 -8.62 11.75 -12.36
CA ASP A 268 -8.35 10.45 -11.73
C ASP A 268 -7.17 10.55 -10.75
N PHE A 269 -6.12 11.28 -11.10
CA PHE A 269 -4.93 11.47 -10.28
C PHE A 269 -5.26 12.24 -8.99
N THR A 270 -6.01 13.33 -9.09
CA THR A 270 -6.44 14.12 -7.91
C THR A 270 -7.42 13.33 -7.05
N ALA A 271 -8.34 12.59 -7.66
CA ALA A 271 -9.29 11.75 -6.92
C ALA A 271 -8.59 10.70 -6.05
N VAL A 272 -7.47 10.14 -6.52
CA VAL A 272 -6.71 9.11 -5.80
C VAL A 272 -5.63 9.70 -4.88
N THR A 273 -4.93 10.75 -5.29
CA THR A 273 -3.78 11.29 -4.53
C THR A 273 -4.14 12.44 -3.60
N GLY A 274 -5.27 13.10 -3.84
CA GLY A 274 -5.64 14.35 -3.19
C GLY A 274 -4.83 15.56 -3.67
N LEU A 275 -3.95 15.38 -4.67
CA LEU A 275 -3.10 16.42 -5.24
C LEU A 275 -3.25 16.41 -6.76
N THR A 276 -3.18 17.57 -7.39
CA THR A 276 -2.99 17.64 -8.85
C THR A 276 -1.62 17.05 -9.22
N PRO A 277 -1.43 16.58 -10.48
CA PRO A 277 -0.12 16.12 -10.95
C PRO A 277 1.02 17.13 -10.73
N GLY A 278 0.75 18.43 -10.90
CA GLY A 278 1.73 19.50 -10.66
C GLY A 278 2.08 19.68 -9.19
N GLU A 279 1.08 19.65 -8.30
CA GLU A 279 1.31 19.68 -6.85
C GLU A 279 2.07 18.44 -6.38
N TYR A 280 1.72 17.26 -6.90
CA TYR A 280 2.42 16.02 -6.58
C TYR A 280 3.88 16.07 -7.04
N ARG A 281 4.16 16.58 -8.26
CA ARG A 281 5.53 16.76 -8.74
C ARG A 281 6.33 17.67 -7.81
N ARG A 282 5.78 18.83 -7.44
CA ARG A 282 6.43 19.74 -6.47
C ARG A 282 6.62 19.09 -5.10
N HIS A 283 5.65 18.30 -4.65
CA HIS A 283 5.74 17.57 -3.38
C HIS A 283 6.87 16.54 -3.40
N VAL A 284 7.01 15.74 -4.47
CA VAL A 284 8.11 14.77 -4.55
C VAL A 284 9.46 15.46 -4.76
N GLN A 285 9.53 16.51 -5.59
CA GLN A 285 10.76 17.27 -5.82
C GLN A 285 11.29 17.95 -4.55
N ARG A 286 10.42 18.53 -3.71
CA ARG A 286 10.84 19.05 -2.39
C ARG A 286 11.48 17.97 -1.53
N ARG A 287 10.94 16.75 -1.57
CA ARG A 287 11.44 15.60 -0.79
C ARG A 287 12.71 14.95 -1.34
N GLU A 288 12.99 15.13 -2.63
CA GLU A 288 14.18 14.58 -3.28
C GLU A 288 15.32 15.60 -3.39
N GLY A 289 15.00 16.88 -3.60
CA GLY A 289 15.95 18.00 -3.73
C GLY A 289 16.75 18.32 -2.48
N GLU A 290 16.27 17.97 -1.28
CA GLU A 290 17.05 18.06 -0.03
C GLU A 290 18.21 17.03 0.06
N ARG A 291 18.32 16.10 -0.90
CA ARG A 291 19.51 15.23 -1.04
C ARG A 291 20.63 15.87 -1.84
N GLY A 292 20.36 16.96 -2.57
CA GLY A 292 21.31 17.60 -3.50
C GLY A 292 22.11 18.77 -2.90
N LEU A 293 21.91 19.10 -1.63
CA LEU A 293 22.56 20.23 -0.96
C LEU A 293 23.45 19.77 0.21
N ARG A 294 24.35 18.81 -0.07
CA ARG A 294 25.55 18.54 0.72
C ARG A 294 26.65 17.97 -0.18
N LEU A 295 27.46 18.86 -0.73
CA LEU A 295 28.91 18.69 -0.83
C LEU A 295 29.54 19.93 -0.20
#